data_AF-A0A414ZDM4-F1
#
_entry.id   AF-A0A414ZDM4-F1
#
_cell.length_a   1.000
_cell.length_b   1.000
_cell.length_c   1.000
_cell.angle_alpha   90.00
_cell.angle_beta   90.00
_cell.angle_gamma   90.00
#
_symmetry.space_group_name_H-M   'P 1'
#
loop_
_entity.id
_entity.type
_entity.pdbx_description
1 polymer ?
#
loop_
_entity_poly.entity_id
_entity_poly.type
_entity_poly.pdbx_seq_one_letter_code
_entity_poly.pdbx_strand_id
1 'polypeptide(L)'
;MMASASLYGQSKIVNESVIYSSDTSPYKKEVQSSTFFEVETFLPVCKSILDTTKSSKHAVFYYIKKEFQKVSTDISYVGGNESLREYQDSLYWANYNGDEVNGSCLYTILFNDKLKIREIRIIKRGGYDNSKFDYDGLIKKILLSTEGKWQRDEKLPSENWYFTIGRFMVR
;
A
#
# COMPACT_ATOMS: atom_id res chain seq x y z
N MET A 1 -9.70 15.98 26.60
CA MET A 1 -8.41 16.36 25.98
C MET A 1 -8.35 15.65 24.63
N MET A 2 -8.71 16.34 23.55
CA MET A 2 -8.77 15.73 22.21
C MET A 2 -7.36 15.65 21.62
N ALA A 3 -6.93 14.45 21.24
CA ALA A 3 -5.68 14.24 20.52
C ALA A 3 -5.72 15.01 19.20
N SER A 4 -4.70 15.82 18.95
CA SER A 4 -4.52 16.57 17.70
C SER A 4 -4.60 15.63 16.51
N ALA A 5 -5.47 15.93 15.56
CA ALA A 5 -5.66 15.17 14.33
C ALA A 5 -4.44 15.29 13.40
N SER A 6 -3.39 14.52 13.68
CA SER A 6 -2.23 14.40 12.80
C SER A 6 -2.57 13.43 11.67
N LEU A 7 -3.02 13.96 10.52
CA LEU A 7 -2.91 13.40 9.16
C LEU A 7 -2.67 11.87 9.16
N TYR A 8 -3.67 11.10 9.59
CA TYR A 8 -3.42 9.76 10.11
C TYR A 8 -3.05 8.79 8.99
N GLY A 9 -1.79 8.42 8.96
CA GLY A 9 -1.26 7.16 8.48
C GLY A 9 -0.13 6.79 9.41
N GLN A 10 -0.27 5.68 10.13
CA GLN A 10 0.79 5.23 11.03
C GLN A 10 1.69 4.28 10.26
N SER A 11 2.98 4.62 10.21
CA SER A 11 4.03 3.70 9.78
C SER A 11 5.07 3.62 10.86
N LYS A 12 5.46 2.40 11.22
CA LYS A 12 6.59 2.15 12.12
C LYS A 12 7.79 1.74 11.28
N ILE A 13 8.85 2.54 11.32
CA ILE A 13 10.13 2.23 10.67
C ILE A 13 11.07 1.68 11.74
N VAL A 14 11.68 0.54 11.46
CA VAL A 14 12.68 -0.10 12.30
C VAL A 14 13.91 -0.34 11.46
N ASN A 15 15.05 0.19 11.89
CA ASN A 15 16.36 -0.03 11.27
C ASN A 15 17.16 -0.95 12.19
N GLU A 16 17.47 -2.15 11.71
CA GLU A 16 18.33 -3.10 12.42
C GLU A 16 19.69 -3.12 11.73
N SER A 17 20.76 -2.92 12.48
CA SER A 17 22.12 -3.04 11.96
C SER A 17 22.79 -4.30 12.50
N VAL A 18 23.28 -5.14 11.59
CA VAL A 18 24.12 -6.30 11.92
C VAL A 18 25.57 -5.94 11.58
N ILE A 19 26.43 -5.95 12.60
CA ILE A 19 27.87 -5.71 12.45
C ILE A 19 28.53 -7.08 12.29
N TYR A 20 29.21 -7.28 11.17
CA TYR A 20 30.04 -8.45 10.95
C TYR A 20 31.48 -8.05 11.22
N SER A 21 32.11 -8.70 12.19
CA SER A 21 33.54 -8.55 12.44
C SER A 21 34.29 -9.63 11.67
N SER A 22 35.23 -9.23 10.80
CA SER A 22 36.28 -10.11 10.27
C SER A 22 37.64 -9.59 10.70
N ASP A 23 38.67 -10.44 10.63
CA ASP A 23 40.06 -10.09 10.97
C ASP A 23 40.65 -8.99 10.07
N THR A 24 39.98 -8.64 8.96
CA THR A 24 40.46 -7.70 7.94
C THR A 24 39.74 -6.36 7.94
N SER A 25 38.45 -6.30 8.30
CA SER A 25 37.72 -5.06 8.63
C SER A 25 36.28 -5.36 9.07
N PRO A 26 35.74 -4.67 10.08
CA PRO A 26 34.32 -4.77 10.38
C PRO A 26 33.51 -4.11 9.25
N TYR A 27 32.45 -4.77 8.80
CA TYR A 27 31.48 -4.15 7.89
C TYR A 27 30.08 -4.17 8.51
N LYS A 28 29.36 -3.06 8.34
CA LYS A 28 27.98 -2.86 8.84
C LYS A 28 26.99 -3.20 7.74
N LYS A 29 25.97 -3.99 8.06
CA LYS A 29 24.82 -4.25 7.19
C LYS A 29 23.55 -3.74 7.84
N GLU A 30 22.68 -3.11 7.08
CA GLU A 30 21.43 -2.54 7.57
C GLU A 30 20.23 -3.23 6.93
N VAL A 31 19.31 -3.68 7.77
CA VAL A 31 17.99 -4.16 7.39
C VAL A 31 17.00 -3.08 7.81
N GLN A 32 16.34 -2.48 6.82
CA GLN A 32 15.26 -1.53 7.07
C GLN A 32 13.93 -2.24 6.91
N SER A 33 13.06 -2.11 7.91
CA SER A 33 11.69 -2.58 7.82
C SER A 33 10.68 -1.49 8.13
N SER A 34 9.62 -1.43 7.34
CA SER A 34 8.54 -0.47 7.45
C SER A 34 7.22 -1.21 7.57
N THR A 35 6.53 -1.07 8.69
CA THR A 35 5.18 -1.62 8.89
C THR A 35 4.15 -0.51 8.76
N PHE A 36 3.14 -0.74 7.92
CA PHE A 36 2.03 0.17 7.68
C PHE A 36 0.77 -0.31 8.37
N PHE A 37 0.00 0.63 8.92
CA PHE A 37 -1.22 0.36 9.66
C PHE A 37 -2.41 1.04 8.97
N GLU A 38 -3.58 0.42 9.03
CA GLU A 38 -4.81 1.00 8.50
C GLU A 38 -5.21 2.23 9.34
N VAL A 39 -5.66 3.28 8.66
CA VAL A 39 -5.99 4.56 9.31
C VAL A 39 -7.22 4.49 10.21
N GLU A 40 -8.16 3.59 9.92
CA GLU A 40 -9.42 3.47 10.66
C GLU A 40 -9.29 2.54 11.86
N THR A 41 -8.67 1.38 11.68
CA THR A 41 -8.65 0.31 12.68
C THR A 41 -7.34 0.24 13.45
N PHE A 42 -6.29 0.93 12.98
CA PHE A 42 -4.91 0.81 13.47
C PHE A 42 -4.36 -0.63 13.44
N LEU A 43 -4.98 -1.52 12.66
CA LEU A 43 -4.48 -2.86 12.45
C LEU A 43 -3.29 -2.84 11.48
N PRO A 44 -2.28 -3.71 11.68
CA PRO A 44 -1.21 -3.85 10.72
C PRO A 44 -1.76 -4.32 9.37
N VAL A 45 -1.26 -3.75 8.29
CA VAL A 45 -1.68 -4.06 6.90
C VAL A 45 -0.56 -4.76 6.17
N CYS A 46 0.61 -4.13 6.06
CA CYS A 46 1.75 -4.70 5.36
C CYS A 46 3.08 -4.30 5.99
N LYS A 47 4.10 -5.12 5.73
CA LYS A 47 5.49 -4.89 6.12
C LYS A 47 6.37 -4.98 4.89
N SER A 48 7.10 -3.91 4.60
CA SER A 48 8.18 -3.92 3.61
C SER A 48 9.51 -4.13 4.35
N ILE A 49 10.35 -5.00 3.79
CA ILE A 49 11.72 -5.25 4.26
C ILE A 49 12.66 -5.01 3.10
N LEU A 50 13.59 -4.08 3.29
CA LEU A 50 14.71 -3.85 2.39
C LEU A 50 15.97 -4.41 3.04
N ASP A 51 16.43 -5.55 2.53
CA ASP A 51 17.67 -6.18 2.95
C ASP A 51 18.82 -5.77 2.03
N THR A 52 19.78 -5.01 2.56
CA THR A 52 20.97 -4.56 1.82
C THR A 52 22.16 -5.52 1.95
N THR A 53 22.00 -6.67 2.62
CA THR A 53 23.09 -7.56 3.06
C THR A 53 23.74 -8.41 1.97
N LYS A 54 23.03 -8.78 0.89
CA LYS A 54 23.52 -9.75 -0.13
C LYS A 54 23.15 -9.43 -1.59
N SER A 55 22.25 -8.47 -1.78
CA SER A 55 21.66 -7.93 -3.01
C SER A 55 20.41 -7.23 -2.48
N SER A 56 20.10 -6.01 -2.92
CA SER A 56 18.91 -5.28 -2.44
C SER A 56 17.65 -6.08 -2.73
N LYS A 57 17.27 -6.96 -1.79
CA LYS A 57 16.09 -7.82 -1.90
C LYS A 57 14.98 -7.14 -1.15
N HIS A 58 14.09 -6.54 -1.93
CA HIS A 58 12.86 -5.99 -1.41
C HIS A 58 11.85 -7.13 -1.25
N ALA A 59 11.36 -7.34 -0.04
CA ALA A 59 10.31 -8.29 0.27
C ALA A 59 9.12 -7.56 0.90
N VAL A 60 7.91 -7.92 0.45
CA VAL A 60 6.67 -7.38 1.02
C VAL A 60 5.89 -8.52 1.66
N PHE A 61 5.35 -8.24 2.84
CA PHE A 61 4.48 -9.12 3.57
C PHE A 61 3.15 -8.42 3.84
N TYR A 62 2.04 -9.14 3.72
CA TYR A 62 0.70 -8.63 4.03
C TYR A 62 0.16 -9.35 5.27
N TYR A 63 -0.58 -8.63 6.11
CA TYR A 63 -1.16 -9.17 7.32
C TYR A 63 -2.48 -9.90 7.01
N ILE A 64 -2.42 -11.22 6.96
CA ILE A 64 -3.52 -12.10 6.57
C ILE A 64 -3.77 -13.09 7.70
N LYS A 65 -5.02 -13.17 8.19
CA LYS A 65 -5.43 -14.10 9.27
C LYS A 65 -4.53 -14.02 10.51
N LYS A 66 -4.19 -12.80 10.92
CA LYS A 66 -3.35 -12.47 12.09
C LYS A 66 -1.85 -12.74 11.94
N GLU A 67 -1.37 -13.05 10.74
CA GLU A 67 0.06 -13.31 10.47
C GLU A 67 0.55 -12.57 9.23
N PHE A 68 1.83 -12.21 9.19
CA PHE A 68 2.45 -11.63 8.00
C PHE A 68 2.84 -12.72 7.02
N GLN A 69 2.17 -12.75 5.86
CA GLN A 69 2.45 -13.68 4.77
C GLN A 69 3.17 -12.95 3.64
N LYS A 70 4.18 -13.58 3.04
CA LYS A 70 4.87 -13.01 1.89
C LYS A 70 3.90 -12.87 0.71
N VAL A 71 3.96 -11.73 0.02
CA VAL A 71 3.12 -11.43 -1.15
C VAL A 71 4.00 -10.99 -2.32
N SER A 72 3.53 -11.24 -3.54
CA SER A 72 4.20 -10.73 -4.75
C SER A 72 3.75 -9.31 -5.08
N THR A 73 4.70 -8.49 -5.51
CA THR A 73 4.45 -7.15 -6.07
C THR A 73 4.41 -7.16 -7.60
N ASP A 74 4.46 -8.33 -8.23
CA ASP A 74 4.52 -8.51 -9.69
C ASP A 74 3.13 -8.40 -10.30
N ILE A 75 2.49 -7.26 -10.07
CA ILE A 75 1.16 -6.94 -10.53
C ILE A 75 1.14 -5.50 -11.04
N SER A 76 0.41 -5.27 -12.12
CA SER A 76 0.26 -3.95 -12.74
C SER A 76 -1.16 -3.78 -13.25
N TYR A 77 -1.58 -2.52 -13.38
CA TYR A 77 -2.85 -2.19 -14.01
C TYR A 77 -2.71 -2.26 -15.53
N VAL A 78 -3.75 -2.75 -16.22
CA VAL A 78 -3.79 -2.80 -17.69
C VAL A 78 -3.78 -1.37 -18.24
N GLY A 79 -2.79 -1.05 -19.07
CA GLY A 79 -2.56 0.33 -19.53
C GLY A 79 -1.67 1.18 -18.61
N GLY A 80 -1.16 0.60 -17.51
CA GLY A 80 -0.19 1.23 -16.62
C GLY A 80 -0.78 2.23 -15.62
N ASN A 81 0.10 2.84 -14.83
CA ASN A 81 -0.28 3.69 -13.71
C ASN A 81 -1.01 4.99 -14.12
N GLU A 82 -0.71 5.52 -15.30
CA GLU A 82 -1.39 6.71 -15.84
C GLU A 82 -2.85 6.40 -16.17
N SER A 83 -3.10 5.30 -16.89
CA SER A 83 -4.47 4.83 -17.18
C SER A 83 -5.28 4.53 -15.91
N LEU A 84 -4.63 3.96 -14.88
CA LEU A 84 -5.26 3.75 -13.57
C LEU A 84 -5.69 5.08 -12.95
N ARG A 85 -4.81 6.08 -13.00
CA ARG A 85 -5.05 7.40 -12.42
C ARG A 85 -6.16 8.15 -13.16
N GLU A 86 -6.15 8.15 -14.49
CA GLU A 86 -7.23 8.76 -15.29
C GLU A 86 -8.58 8.11 -15.01
N TYR A 87 -8.61 6.77 -14.88
CA TYR A 87 -9.84 6.05 -14.54
C TYR A 87 -10.34 6.41 -13.13
N GLN A 88 -9.44 6.53 -12.17
CA GLN A 88 -9.73 6.97 -10.81
C GLN A 88 -10.28 8.40 -10.77
N ASP A 89 -9.61 9.33 -11.46
CA ASP A 89 -10.01 10.74 -11.56
C ASP A 89 -11.40 10.86 -12.21
N SER A 90 -11.66 10.12 -13.31
CA SER A 90 -12.96 10.11 -13.99
C SER A 90 -14.11 9.66 -13.07
N LEU A 91 -13.92 8.58 -12.32
CA LEU A 91 -14.94 8.09 -11.40
C LEU A 91 -15.13 9.00 -10.19
N TYR A 92 -14.07 9.65 -9.72
CA TYR A 92 -14.18 10.65 -8.67
C TYR A 92 -15.07 11.82 -9.12
N TRP A 93 -14.77 12.41 -10.27
CA TRP A 93 -15.53 13.55 -10.81
C TRP A 93 -16.98 13.23 -11.12
N ALA A 94 -17.28 12.01 -11.56
CA ALA A 94 -18.65 11.55 -11.76
C ALA A 94 -19.47 11.46 -10.46
N ASN A 95 -18.81 11.39 -9.30
CA ASN A 95 -19.43 11.32 -7.97
C ASN A 95 -19.16 12.59 -7.14
N TYR A 96 -18.56 13.63 -7.73
CA TYR A 96 -18.22 14.85 -7.04
C TYR A 96 -19.46 15.67 -6.69
N ASN A 97 -19.54 16.15 -5.45
CA ASN A 97 -20.71 16.83 -4.89
C ASN A 97 -20.51 18.34 -4.63
N GLY A 98 -19.38 18.92 -5.06
CA GLY A 98 -19.10 20.35 -4.90
C GLY A 98 -18.20 20.73 -3.72
N ASP A 99 -17.81 19.79 -2.86
CA ASP A 99 -16.83 20.01 -1.80
C ASP A 99 -15.42 19.59 -2.26
N GLU A 100 -14.71 20.49 -2.96
CA GLU A 100 -13.35 20.23 -3.43
C GLU A 100 -12.41 20.17 -2.23
N VAL A 101 -11.70 19.06 -2.12
CA VAL A 101 -10.67 18.90 -1.11
C VAL A 101 -9.41 18.49 -1.83
N ASN A 102 -8.30 19.21 -1.59
CA ASN A 102 -6.95 18.85 -2.01
C ASN A 102 -6.47 17.60 -1.25
N GLY A 103 -7.21 16.51 -1.43
CA GLY A 103 -7.15 15.28 -0.70
C GLY A 103 -6.21 14.29 -1.37
N SER A 104 -5.50 13.48 -0.60
CA SER A 104 -4.81 12.33 -1.12
C SER A 104 -4.78 11.22 -0.10
N CYS A 105 -4.65 9.98 -0.55
CA CYS A 105 -4.42 8.86 0.35
C CYS A 105 -3.43 7.87 -0.24
N LEU A 106 -2.75 7.16 0.65
CA LEU A 106 -2.05 5.93 0.28
C LEU A 106 -2.98 4.76 0.57
N TYR A 107 -3.16 3.92 -0.43
CA TYR A 107 -3.97 2.72 -0.35
C TYR A 107 -3.15 1.49 -0.67
N THR A 108 -3.65 0.34 -0.24
CA THR A 108 -3.16 -0.97 -0.64
C THR A 108 -4.31 -1.79 -1.21
N ILE A 109 -4.00 -2.68 -2.14
CA ILE A 109 -4.94 -3.68 -2.64
C ILE A 109 -4.26 -5.05 -2.54
N LEU A 110 -4.95 -5.99 -1.88
CA LEU A 110 -4.59 -7.39 -1.82
C LEU A 110 -5.43 -8.17 -2.84
N PHE A 111 -4.78 -9.02 -3.61
CA PHE A 111 -5.41 -9.89 -4.59
C PHE A 111 -5.08 -11.36 -4.30
N ASN A 112 -5.98 -12.27 -4.65
CA ASN A 112 -5.65 -13.69 -4.66
C ASN A 112 -4.91 -14.10 -5.95
N ASP A 113 -4.59 -15.39 -6.04
CA ASP A 113 -4.07 -16.11 -7.20
C ASP A 113 -4.75 -15.79 -8.55
N LYS A 114 -6.05 -15.46 -8.54
CA LYS A 114 -6.84 -15.11 -9.74
C LYS A 114 -6.96 -13.61 -9.99
N LEU A 115 -6.14 -12.80 -9.32
CA LEU A 115 -6.17 -11.33 -9.37
C LEU A 115 -7.54 -10.73 -8.99
N LYS A 116 -8.34 -11.45 -8.20
CA LYS A 116 -9.57 -10.92 -7.60
C LYS A 116 -9.22 -10.10 -6.37
N ILE A 117 -9.84 -8.93 -6.25
CA ILE A 117 -9.60 -8.03 -5.13
C ILE A 117 -10.17 -8.68 -3.87
N ARG A 118 -9.34 -8.84 -2.84
CA ARG A 118 -9.73 -9.42 -1.55
C ARG A 118 -9.84 -8.38 -0.47
N GLU A 119 -8.96 -7.39 -0.50
CA GLU A 119 -8.92 -6.37 0.53
C GLU A 119 -8.40 -5.06 -0.05
N ILE A 120 -9.00 -3.95 0.37
CA ILE A 120 -8.52 -2.59 0.11
C ILE A 120 -8.38 -1.90 1.46
N ARG A 121 -7.19 -1.37 1.74
CA ARG A 121 -6.90 -0.63 2.98
C ARG A 121 -6.35 0.74 2.67
N ILE A 122 -6.81 1.75 3.40
CA ILE A 122 -6.20 3.08 3.40
C ILE A 122 -5.22 3.13 4.57
N ILE A 123 -3.97 3.43 4.27
CA ILE A 123 -2.85 3.41 5.25
C ILE A 123 -2.31 4.81 5.54
N LYS A 124 -2.75 5.83 4.78
CA LYS A 124 -2.47 7.23 5.06
C LYS A 124 -3.51 8.12 4.40
N ARG A 125 -4.03 9.11 5.13
CA ARG A 125 -4.83 10.21 4.59
C ARG A 125 -4.01 11.50 4.54
N GLY A 126 -4.39 12.39 3.64
CA GLY A 126 -3.85 13.74 3.53
C GLY A 126 -4.94 14.66 3.02
N GLY A 127 -5.16 15.79 3.69
CA GLY A 127 -5.98 16.86 3.16
C GLY A 127 -7.50 16.72 3.29
N TYR A 128 -8.07 15.58 3.68
CA TYR A 128 -9.53 15.42 3.85
C TYR A 128 -9.95 14.80 5.19
N ASP A 129 -11.16 15.17 5.64
CA ASP A 129 -11.83 14.64 6.83
C ASP A 129 -12.92 13.65 6.42
N ASN A 130 -12.71 12.37 6.76
CA ASN A 130 -13.64 11.30 6.42
C ASN A 130 -14.96 11.35 7.21
N SER A 131 -15.02 12.13 8.30
CA SER A 131 -16.24 12.26 9.11
C SER A 131 -17.27 13.19 8.47
N LYS A 132 -16.82 14.17 7.67
CA LYS A 132 -17.68 15.11 6.93
C LYS A 132 -18.25 14.45 5.67
N PHE A 133 -17.40 13.73 4.94
CA PHE A 133 -17.74 12.98 3.74
C PHE A 133 -17.02 11.64 3.77
N ASP A 134 -17.72 10.55 3.45
CA ASP A 134 -17.15 9.20 3.38
C ASP A 134 -16.24 9.03 2.14
N TYR A 135 -15.14 9.78 2.13
CA TYR A 135 -14.09 9.74 1.11
C TYR A 135 -13.43 8.37 1.05
N ASP A 136 -13.17 7.74 2.19
CA ASP A 136 -12.62 6.40 2.26
C ASP A 136 -13.55 5.40 1.59
N GLY A 137 -14.86 5.46 1.85
CA GLY A 137 -15.86 4.63 1.18
C GLY A 137 -15.91 4.87 -0.34
N LEU A 138 -15.91 6.14 -0.77
CA LEU A 138 -15.86 6.50 -2.19
C LEU A 138 -14.58 5.96 -2.87
N ILE A 139 -13.42 6.19 -2.27
CA ILE A 139 -12.13 5.73 -2.80
C ILE A 139 -12.09 4.21 -2.84
N LYS A 140 -12.52 3.51 -1.78
CA LYS A 140 -12.61 2.04 -1.76
C LYS A 140 -13.53 1.52 -2.87
N LYS A 141 -14.66 2.18 -3.13
CA LYS A 141 -15.58 1.84 -4.24
C LYS A 141 -14.93 2.04 -5.61
N ILE A 142 -14.22 3.15 -5.82
CA ILE A 142 -13.47 3.42 -7.05
C ILE A 142 -12.39 2.35 -7.25
N LEU A 143 -11.60 2.05 -6.22
CA LEU A 143 -10.56 1.03 -6.29
C LEU A 143 -11.15 -0.36 -6.56
N LEU A 144 -12.29 -0.71 -5.97
CA LEU A 144 -12.98 -1.98 -6.25
C LEU A 144 -13.41 -2.10 -7.72
N SER A 145 -13.80 -0.98 -8.36
CA SER A 145 -14.18 -0.96 -9.79
C SER A 145 -13.01 -1.27 -10.75
N THR A 146 -11.78 -1.33 -10.25
CA THR A 146 -10.60 -1.73 -11.02
C THR A 146 -10.45 -3.25 -11.14
N GLU A 147 -11.29 -4.04 -10.48
CA GLU A 147 -11.25 -5.50 -10.59
C GLU A 147 -11.34 -5.97 -12.04
N GLY A 148 -10.53 -6.97 -12.40
CA GLY A 148 -10.45 -7.48 -13.77
C GLY A 148 -9.60 -6.63 -14.72
N LYS A 149 -9.07 -5.48 -14.26
CA LYS A 149 -8.14 -4.62 -15.02
C LYS A 149 -6.71 -4.69 -14.48
N TRP A 150 -6.39 -5.77 -13.78
CA TRP A 150 -5.06 -6.04 -13.25
C TRP A 150 -4.45 -7.23 -13.96
N GLN A 151 -3.15 -7.17 -14.20
CA GLN A 151 -2.38 -8.20 -14.88
C GLN A 151 -1.07 -8.46 -14.14
N ARG A 152 -0.54 -9.67 -14.32
CA ARG A 152 0.79 -10.08 -13.86
C ARG A 152 1.65 -10.48 -15.06
N ASP A 153 2.96 -10.55 -14.88
CA ASP A 153 3.81 -11.17 -15.89
C ASP A 153 3.56 -12.69 -15.91
N GLU A 154 3.12 -13.20 -17.06
CA GLU A 154 2.84 -14.62 -17.25
C GLU A 154 4.11 -15.47 -17.25
N LYS A 155 5.28 -14.86 -17.48
CA LYS A 155 6.58 -15.54 -17.41
C LYS A 155 7.01 -15.84 -15.97
N LEU A 156 6.45 -15.12 -14.99
CA LEU A 156 6.73 -15.34 -13.58
C LEU A 156 5.83 -16.44 -13.02
N PRO A 157 6.33 -17.23 -12.03
CA PRO A 157 5.51 -18.21 -11.33
C PRO A 157 4.25 -17.58 -10.74
N SER A 158 3.18 -18.38 -10.67
CA SER A 158 1.97 -17.97 -9.97
C SER A 158 2.24 -17.95 -8.46
N GLU A 159 1.70 -16.94 -7.79
CA GLU A 159 1.82 -16.73 -6.35
C GLU A 159 0.42 -16.77 -5.72
N ASN A 160 0.33 -17.14 -4.45
CA ASN A 160 -0.97 -17.24 -3.75
C ASN A 160 -1.62 -15.86 -3.54
N TRP A 161 -0.79 -14.84 -3.39
CA TRP A 161 -1.18 -13.48 -3.04
C TRP A 161 -0.37 -12.46 -3.83
N TYR A 162 -1.08 -11.51 -4.43
CA TYR A 162 -0.50 -10.34 -5.07
C TYR A 162 -0.90 -9.08 -4.32
N PHE A 163 -0.05 -8.07 -4.39
CA PHE A 163 -0.20 -6.84 -3.64
C PHE A 163 0.25 -5.65 -4.47
N THR A 164 -0.47 -4.55 -4.35
CA THR A 164 -0.01 -3.25 -4.81
C THR A 164 -0.27 -2.17 -3.76
N ILE A 165 0.59 -1.17 -3.75
CA ILE A 165 0.45 0.06 -2.98
C ILE A 165 0.37 1.21 -3.98
N GLY A 166 -0.63 2.08 -3.81
CA GLY A 166 -0.86 3.19 -4.71
C GLY A 166 -1.20 4.47 -3.96
N ARG A 167 -1.19 5.57 -4.70
CA ARG A 167 -1.64 6.88 -4.21
C ARG A 167 -2.87 7.29 -4.98
N PHE A 168 -3.94 7.62 -4.27
CA PHE A 168 -5.09 8.32 -4.81
C PHE A 168 -4.90 9.81 -4.53
N MET A 169 -5.11 10.66 -5.52
CA MET A 169 -5.07 12.10 -5.36
C MET A 169 -6.38 12.65 -5.89
N VAL A 170 -7.16 13.23 -4.99
CA VAL A 170 -8.30 14.05 -5.36
C VAL A 170 -7.72 15.30 -6.00
N ARG A 171 -7.97 15.45 -7.30
CA ARG A 171 -7.66 16.65 -8.08
C ARG A 171 -8.96 17.28 -8.51
#